data_AF-A0A916Z690-F1
#
_entry.id   AF-A0A916Z690-F1
#
_cell.length_a   1.000
_cell.length_b   1.000
_cell.length_c   1.000
_cell.angle_alpha   90.00
_cell.angle_beta   90.00
_cell.angle_gamma   90.00
#
_symmetry.space_group_name_H-M   'P 1'
#
loop_
_entity.id
_entity.type
_entity.pdbx_description
1 polymer ?
#
loop_
_entity_poly.entity_id
_entity_poly.type
_entity_poly.pdbx_seq_one_letter_code
_entity_poly.pdbx_strand_id
1 'polypeptide(L)'
;MGLSDLPLAAQRPYGGQGIVRQFYNGILPDETFENASRAFALQVYNGLLQSSGADMLIDKSPRYYYNLEFIDALFPESKRIWLIRNPLAVIASYKKVNKHVNDRFAMKEDLRNPKFNIKMADITIGLFRYFDYFSAPSSYAHHLRYEEMVKHPELELQKLCGFLGLSYEEGLEKYGEFQDSAKSDLYYSMGVGDPFVAHHKEPHLDSLHSWKESLDREEIEMYTRVLGAKLFHDLGYSEELEEAQRITGVQFQMEPDRELLELRTKQLADASGCVWKEHYQLQSNPGSPRDDMSLPELQQSVNAQQLQLQITLRALERRLEKSYVEQRRLQSQLEATRQKIKRVKAMIPFGNQLSHLASTYLIGGKKR
;
A
#
# COMPACT_ATOMS: atom_id res chain seq x y z
N MET A 1 -12.27 3.06 -8.69
CA MET A 1 -12.61 4.13 -9.64
C MET A 1 -12.39 5.44 -8.92
N GLY A 2 -11.15 5.95 -9.01
CA GLY A 2 -10.78 7.31 -8.60
C GLY A 2 -11.11 8.32 -9.69
N LEU A 3 -10.83 9.60 -9.46
CA LEU A 3 -11.06 10.66 -10.45
C LEU A 3 -10.32 10.39 -11.76
N SER A 4 -9.06 9.96 -11.69
CA SER A 4 -8.25 9.56 -12.85
C SER A 4 -8.88 8.44 -13.69
N ASP A 5 -9.78 7.64 -13.12
CA ASP A 5 -10.39 6.49 -13.80
C ASP A 5 -11.70 6.86 -14.51
N LEU A 6 -12.25 8.06 -14.29
CA LEU A 6 -13.54 8.47 -14.87
C LEU A 6 -13.54 8.47 -16.41
N PRO A 7 -12.49 8.94 -17.10
CA PRO A 7 -12.40 8.83 -18.57
C PRO A 7 -12.17 7.38 -19.05
N LEU A 8 -11.70 6.51 -18.15
CA LEU A 8 -11.21 5.16 -18.45
C LEU A 8 -12.22 4.04 -18.10
N ALA A 9 -13.41 4.41 -17.63
CA ALA A 9 -14.40 3.48 -17.11
C ALA A 9 -14.73 2.33 -18.08
N ALA A 10 -14.56 1.08 -17.62
CA ALA A 10 -14.85 -0.13 -18.38
C ALA A 10 -16.32 -0.19 -18.85
N GLN A 11 -16.54 -0.61 -20.10
CA GLN A 11 -17.87 -0.78 -20.67
C GLN A 11 -18.65 -1.87 -19.91
N ARG A 12 -19.71 -1.48 -19.19
CA ARG A 12 -20.70 -2.42 -18.69
C ARG A 12 -21.76 -2.71 -19.76
N PRO A 13 -22.29 -3.94 -19.83
CA PRO A 13 -23.28 -4.33 -20.85
C PRO A 13 -24.62 -3.60 -20.74
N TYR A 14 -24.92 -2.98 -19.59
CA TYR A 14 -26.11 -2.16 -19.39
C TYR A 14 -25.75 -0.90 -18.60
N GLY A 15 -26.29 0.25 -19.03
CA GLY A 15 -26.06 1.58 -18.45
C GLY A 15 -25.42 2.52 -19.46
N GLY A 16 -25.91 3.75 -19.59
CA GLY A 16 -25.54 4.77 -20.59
C GLY A 16 -24.07 5.25 -20.58
N GLN A 17 -23.12 4.42 -20.20
CA GLN A 17 -21.69 4.69 -20.16
C GLN A 17 -21.09 4.98 -21.54
N GLY A 18 -21.66 4.43 -22.62
CA GLY A 18 -21.28 4.84 -23.98
C GLY A 18 -21.56 6.33 -24.22
N ILE A 19 -22.69 6.82 -23.71
CA ILE A 19 -23.07 8.24 -23.77
C ILE A 19 -22.18 9.08 -22.85
N VAL A 20 -21.91 8.61 -21.63
CA VAL A 20 -21.01 9.29 -20.69
C VAL A 20 -19.58 9.37 -21.25
N ARG A 21 -19.06 8.31 -21.85
CA ARG A 21 -17.73 8.30 -22.49
C ARG A 21 -17.68 9.19 -23.72
N GLN A 22 -18.73 9.20 -24.55
CA GLN A 22 -18.86 10.15 -25.66
C GLN A 22 -18.95 11.60 -25.17
N PHE A 23 -19.62 11.86 -24.05
CA PHE A 23 -19.65 13.17 -23.42
C PHE A 23 -18.26 13.59 -22.94
N TYR A 24 -17.57 12.75 -22.16
CA TYR A 24 -16.21 13.05 -21.70
C TYR A 24 -15.24 13.23 -22.87
N ASN A 25 -15.19 12.29 -23.80
CA ASN A 25 -14.23 12.32 -24.91
C ASN A 25 -14.60 13.33 -26.01
N GLY A 26 -15.87 13.73 -26.13
CA GLY A 26 -16.36 14.59 -27.20
C GLY A 26 -16.63 16.03 -26.79
N ILE A 27 -16.80 16.31 -25.50
CA ILE A 27 -17.26 17.62 -25.00
C ILE A 27 -16.33 18.21 -23.93
N LEU A 28 -15.61 17.39 -23.14
CA LEU A 28 -14.80 17.87 -22.03
C LEU A 28 -13.30 17.91 -22.39
N PRO A 29 -12.69 19.09 -22.60
CA PRO A 29 -11.26 19.20 -22.80
C PRO A 29 -10.48 18.72 -21.56
N ASP A 30 -9.28 18.16 -21.78
CA ASP A 30 -8.41 17.65 -20.70
C ASP A 30 -8.19 18.69 -19.60
N GLU A 31 -7.91 19.94 -19.96
CA GLU A 31 -7.73 21.05 -19.01
C GLU A 31 -8.98 21.29 -18.14
N THR A 32 -10.18 21.23 -18.73
CA THR A 32 -11.43 21.40 -17.97
C THR A 32 -11.65 20.24 -17.01
N PHE A 33 -11.33 19.02 -17.43
CA PHE A 33 -11.40 17.83 -16.59
C PHE A 33 -10.40 17.90 -15.42
N GLU A 34 -9.17 18.32 -15.68
CA GLU A 34 -8.13 18.53 -14.67
C GLU A 34 -8.55 19.61 -13.66
N ASN A 35 -9.05 20.76 -14.13
CA ASN A 35 -9.52 21.83 -13.26
C ASN A 35 -10.71 21.40 -12.39
N ALA A 36 -11.69 20.69 -12.96
CA ALA A 36 -12.81 20.14 -12.19
C ALA A 36 -12.34 19.10 -11.15
N SER A 37 -11.39 18.24 -11.51
CA SER A 37 -10.80 17.25 -10.62
C SER A 37 -9.99 17.92 -9.49
N ARG A 38 -9.24 18.99 -9.80
CA ARG A 38 -8.51 19.79 -8.83
C ARG A 38 -9.47 20.44 -7.84
N ALA A 39 -10.56 21.02 -8.33
CA ALA A 39 -11.59 21.64 -7.49
C ALA A 39 -12.21 20.64 -6.51
N PHE A 40 -12.57 19.45 -7.00
CA PHE A 40 -13.07 18.36 -6.16
C PHE A 40 -12.04 17.96 -5.10
N ALA A 41 -10.79 17.74 -5.50
CA ALA A 41 -9.74 17.31 -4.58
C ALA A 41 -9.44 18.38 -3.52
N LEU A 42 -9.37 19.66 -3.91
CA LEU A 42 -9.23 20.78 -2.98
C LEU A 42 -10.40 20.87 -2.01
N GLN A 43 -11.64 20.70 -2.46
CA GLN A 43 -12.81 20.70 -1.58
C GLN A 43 -12.71 19.60 -0.51
N VAL A 44 -12.29 18.39 -0.91
CA VAL A 44 -12.12 17.26 0.01
C VAL A 44 -10.97 17.50 0.99
N TYR A 45 -9.77 17.84 0.48
CA TYR A 45 -8.59 18.03 1.32
C TYR A 45 -8.71 19.24 2.25
N ASN A 46 -9.28 20.36 1.80
CA ASN A 46 -9.54 21.52 2.65
C ASN A 46 -10.56 21.19 3.75
N GLY A 47 -11.59 20.40 3.44
CA GLY A 47 -12.51 19.90 4.47
C GLY A 47 -11.81 19.03 5.53
N LEU A 48 -10.82 18.23 5.14
CA LEU A 48 -10.00 17.44 6.08
C LEU A 48 -9.08 18.33 6.92
N LEU A 49 -8.43 19.34 6.33
CA LEU A 49 -7.59 20.29 7.06
C LEU A 49 -8.42 21.07 8.10
N GLN A 50 -9.56 21.62 7.69
CA GLN A 50 -10.46 22.37 8.57
C GLN A 50 -10.99 21.51 9.72
N SER A 51 -11.36 20.24 9.46
CA SER A 51 -11.91 19.35 10.50
C SER A 51 -10.85 18.80 11.45
N SER A 52 -9.60 18.67 11.01
CA SER A 52 -8.50 18.18 11.85
C SER A 52 -7.75 19.28 12.60
N GLY A 53 -7.90 20.54 12.15
CA GLY A 53 -7.09 21.67 12.62
C GLY A 53 -5.62 21.57 12.21
N ALA A 54 -5.28 20.75 11.21
CA ALA A 54 -3.93 20.61 10.71
C ALA A 54 -3.65 21.65 9.61
N ASP A 55 -2.40 22.10 9.53
CA ASP A 55 -1.95 23.06 8.52
C ASP A 55 -1.47 22.39 7.22
N MET A 56 -1.19 21.09 7.28
CA MET A 56 -0.65 20.31 6.15
C MET A 56 -1.28 18.93 6.10
N LEU A 57 -1.57 18.47 4.89
CA LEU A 57 -2.08 17.14 4.61
C LEU A 57 -0.99 16.29 3.97
N ILE A 58 -0.76 15.10 4.52
CA ILE A 58 0.13 14.08 3.95
C ILE A 58 -0.75 12.95 3.43
N ASP A 59 -0.82 12.81 2.11
CA ASP A 59 -1.52 11.69 1.47
C ASP A 59 -0.52 10.63 1.06
N LYS A 60 -0.69 9.40 1.57
CA LYS A 60 0.27 8.31 1.41
C LYS A 60 -0.41 7.10 0.82
N SER A 61 0.02 6.75 -0.40
CA SER A 61 -0.32 5.49 -1.05
C SER A 61 0.91 4.89 -1.72
N PRO A 62 1.21 3.58 -1.49
CA PRO A 62 2.28 2.90 -2.21
C PRO A 62 1.96 2.67 -3.69
N ARG A 63 0.74 2.98 -4.14
CA ARG A 63 0.27 2.75 -5.52
C ARG A 63 0.07 4.03 -6.33
N TYR A 64 0.59 5.16 -5.87
CA TYR A 64 0.56 6.38 -6.69
C TYR A 64 1.35 6.27 -7.98
N TYR A 65 2.22 5.26 -8.13
CA TYR A 65 2.81 4.93 -9.43
C TYR A 65 1.74 4.86 -10.54
N TYR A 66 0.49 4.50 -10.21
CA TYR A 66 -0.62 4.46 -11.15
C TYR A 66 -1.04 5.83 -11.74
N ASN A 67 -0.90 6.93 -11.00
CA ASN A 67 -1.46 8.25 -11.34
C ASN A 67 -0.48 9.41 -11.14
N LEU A 68 0.83 9.17 -11.22
CA LEU A 68 1.87 10.20 -11.03
C LEU A 68 1.65 11.44 -11.90
N GLU A 69 1.39 11.24 -13.19
CA GLU A 69 1.13 12.29 -14.18
C GLU A 69 -0.06 13.16 -13.77
N PHE A 70 -1.12 12.53 -13.25
CA PHE A 70 -2.32 13.22 -12.81
C PHE A 70 -2.09 13.98 -11.51
N ILE A 71 -1.30 13.43 -10.58
CA ILE A 71 -0.95 14.13 -9.33
C ILE A 71 -0.16 15.40 -9.64
N ASP A 72 0.79 15.34 -10.58
CA ASP A 72 1.57 16.52 -11.00
C ASP A 72 0.70 17.58 -11.69
N ALA A 73 -0.26 17.15 -12.51
CA ALA A 73 -1.22 18.06 -13.14
C ALA A 73 -2.16 18.73 -12.12
N LEU A 74 -2.64 17.98 -11.13
CA LEU A 74 -3.55 18.52 -10.11
C LEU A 74 -2.82 19.41 -9.10
N PHE A 75 -1.62 19.01 -8.67
CA PHE A 75 -0.89 19.65 -7.58
C PHE A 75 0.59 19.88 -7.93
N PRO A 76 0.89 20.81 -8.85
CA PRO A 76 2.26 21.02 -9.35
C PRO A 76 3.25 21.55 -8.30
N GLU A 77 2.76 22.14 -7.20
CA GLU A 77 3.58 22.66 -6.10
C GLU A 77 3.68 21.71 -4.90
N SER A 78 3.04 20.54 -4.97
CA SER A 78 3.01 19.63 -3.84
C SER A 78 4.35 18.90 -3.68
N LYS A 79 4.81 18.78 -2.43
CA LYS A 79 6.05 18.09 -2.09
C LYS A 79 5.88 16.57 -2.23
N ARG A 80 6.93 15.89 -2.67
CA ARG A 80 6.99 14.45 -2.90
C ARG A 80 8.04 13.82 -2.00
N ILE A 81 7.64 12.78 -1.28
CA ILE A 81 8.55 11.99 -0.45
C ILE A 81 8.69 10.63 -1.11
N TRP A 82 9.92 10.29 -1.51
CA TRP A 82 10.24 8.97 -2.02
C TRP A 82 10.85 8.12 -0.91
N LEU A 83 10.04 7.26 -0.30
CA LEU A 83 10.50 6.28 0.67
C LEU A 83 10.97 5.01 -0.05
N ILE A 84 12.28 4.78 -0.02
CA ILE A 84 12.96 3.68 -0.71
C ILE A 84 13.38 2.64 0.32
N ARG A 85 13.25 1.36 -0.04
CA ARG A 85 13.74 0.23 0.75
C ARG A 85 14.39 -0.78 -0.18
N ASN A 86 15.34 -1.56 0.32
CA ASN A 86 15.93 -2.68 -0.43
C ASN A 86 14.82 -3.53 -1.09
N PRO A 87 14.82 -3.71 -2.43
CA PRO A 87 13.80 -4.50 -3.13
C PRO A 87 13.62 -5.92 -2.56
N LEU A 88 14.69 -6.59 -2.13
CA LEU A 88 14.64 -7.93 -1.53
C LEU A 88 13.94 -7.91 -0.16
N ALA A 89 14.13 -6.85 0.62
CA ALA A 89 13.41 -6.65 1.88
C ALA A 89 11.91 -6.34 1.65
N VAL A 90 11.56 -5.64 0.57
CA VAL A 90 10.17 -5.37 0.18
C VAL A 90 9.45 -6.67 -0.13
N ILE A 91 10.01 -7.53 -0.98
CA ILE A 91 9.33 -8.78 -1.37
C ILE A 91 9.22 -9.77 -0.20
N ALA A 92 10.22 -9.83 0.68
CA ALA A 92 10.14 -10.58 1.93
C ALA A 92 8.99 -10.07 2.84
N SER A 93 8.81 -8.75 2.92
CA SER A 93 7.69 -8.14 3.64
C SER A 93 6.33 -8.53 3.03
N TYR A 94 6.20 -8.49 1.69
CA TYR A 94 4.99 -8.96 1.01
C TYR A 94 4.65 -10.41 1.37
N LYS A 95 5.65 -11.30 1.38
CA LYS A 95 5.47 -12.71 1.78
C LYS A 95 4.98 -12.84 3.22
N LYS A 96 5.55 -12.07 4.15
CA LYS A 96 5.14 -12.05 5.57
C LYS A 96 3.72 -11.52 5.78
N VAL A 97 3.39 -10.36 5.19
CA VAL A 97 2.07 -9.71 5.31
C VAL A 97 0.96 -10.59 4.73
N ASN A 98 1.16 -11.15 3.54
CA ASN A 98 0.16 -12.00 2.90
C ASN A 98 -0.11 -13.29 3.69
N LYS A 99 0.94 -13.90 4.26
CA LYS A 99 0.79 -15.03 5.18
C LYS A 99 -0.07 -14.66 6.40
N HIS A 100 0.10 -13.46 6.95
CA HIS A 100 -0.68 -13.00 8.11
C HIS A 100 -2.17 -12.82 7.79
N VAL A 101 -2.51 -12.26 6.63
CA VAL A 101 -3.91 -12.07 6.24
C VAL A 101 -4.56 -13.31 5.60
N ASN A 102 -3.87 -14.47 5.64
CA ASN A 102 -4.27 -15.71 4.99
C ASN A 102 -4.58 -15.52 3.49
N ASP A 103 -3.79 -14.69 2.83
CA ASP A 103 -3.84 -14.46 1.39
C ASP A 103 -2.66 -15.18 0.71
N ARG A 104 -2.89 -15.71 -0.49
CA ARG A 104 -1.85 -16.41 -1.24
C ARG A 104 -0.91 -15.37 -1.84
N PHE A 105 0.37 -15.47 -1.48
CA PHE A 105 1.46 -14.81 -2.18
C PHE A 105 2.52 -15.88 -2.43
N ALA A 106 2.53 -16.41 -3.64
CA ALA A 106 3.36 -17.53 -4.03
C ALA A 106 4.28 -17.01 -5.13
N MET A 107 5.35 -16.33 -4.70
CA MET A 107 6.17 -15.48 -5.57
C MET A 107 6.61 -16.20 -6.85
N LYS A 108 7.09 -17.44 -6.72
CA LYS A 108 7.63 -18.22 -7.85
C LYS A 108 6.56 -18.54 -8.88
N GLU A 109 5.36 -18.86 -8.41
CA GLU A 109 4.20 -19.10 -9.26
C GLU A 109 3.67 -17.79 -9.85
N ASP A 110 3.55 -16.75 -9.03
CA ASP A 110 2.98 -15.45 -9.41
C ASP A 110 3.86 -14.71 -10.45
N LEU A 111 5.19 -14.81 -10.34
CA LEU A 111 6.11 -14.28 -11.35
C LEU A 111 5.98 -15.00 -12.69
N ARG A 112 5.78 -16.32 -12.70
CA ARG A 112 5.63 -17.14 -13.91
C ARG A 112 4.19 -17.12 -14.46
N ASN A 113 3.22 -16.66 -13.67
CA ASN A 113 1.81 -16.68 -14.04
C ASN A 113 1.49 -15.54 -15.02
N PRO A 114 0.92 -15.84 -16.20
CA PRO A 114 0.54 -14.81 -17.17
C PRO A 114 -0.72 -14.02 -16.75
N LYS A 115 -1.37 -14.37 -15.63
CA LYS A 115 -2.50 -13.58 -15.12
C LYS A 115 -2.01 -12.34 -14.39
N PHE A 116 -2.78 -11.26 -14.52
CA PHE A 116 -2.52 -10.02 -13.81
C PHE A 116 -2.62 -10.21 -12.29
N ASN A 117 -1.63 -9.71 -11.57
CA ASN A 117 -1.59 -9.66 -10.11
C ASN A 117 -1.05 -8.29 -9.69
N ILE A 118 -1.89 -7.48 -9.03
CA ILE A 118 -1.50 -6.13 -8.59
C ILE A 118 -0.28 -6.13 -7.67
N LYS A 119 -0.09 -7.18 -6.85
CA LYS A 119 1.08 -7.29 -5.97
C LYS A 119 2.37 -7.49 -6.76
N MET A 120 2.30 -8.18 -7.90
CA MET A 120 3.44 -8.30 -8.82
C MET A 120 3.71 -6.97 -9.51
N ALA A 121 2.67 -6.23 -9.90
CA ALA A 121 2.82 -4.89 -10.44
C ALA A 121 3.49 -3.94 -9.43
N ASP A 122 3.08 -3.97 -8.16
CA ASP A 122 3.67 -3.14 -7.09
C ASP A 122 5.20 -3.29 -6.99
N ILE A 123 5.68 -4.55 -7.02
CA ILE A 123 7.10 -4.88 -6.82
C ILE A 123 7.93 -4.89 -8.12
N THR A 124 7.28 -4.71 -9.28
CA THR A 124 7.96 -4.65 -10.59
C THR A 124 7.73 -3.28 -11.21
N ILE A 125 6.66 -3.13 -11.99
CA ILE A 125 6.34 -1.91 -12.74
C ILE A 125 6.18 -0.70 -11.82
N GLY A 126 5.56 -0.86 -10.65
CA GLY A 126 5.42 0.21 -9.68
C GLY A 126 6.76 0.74 -9.20
N LEU A 127 7.72 -0.15 -8.92
CA LEU A 127 9.09 0.22 -8.55
C LEU A 127 9.79 0.97 -9.68
N PHE A 128 9.75 0.46 -10.92
CA PHE A 128 10.35 1.14 -12.07
C PHE A 128 9.72 2.50 -12.37
N ARG A 129 8.39 2.62 -12.24
CA ARG A 129 7.71 3.90 -12.39
C ARG A 129 8.14 4.93 -11.35
N TYR A 130 8.31 4.53 -10.09
CA TYR A 130 8.86 5.44 -9.08
C TYR A 130 10.32 5.77 -9.35
N PHE A 131 11.12 4.78 -9.76
CA PHE A 131 12.52 5.00 -10.11
C PHE A 131 12.68 6.04 -11.22
N ASP A 132 11.90 5.92 -12.29
CA ASP A 132 11.89 6.88 -13.39
C ASP A 132 11.40 8.26 -12.94
N TYR A 133 10.32 8.30 -12.15
CA TYR A 133 9.73 9.53 -11.64
C TYR A 133 10.69 10.38 -10.80
N PHE A 134 11.49 9.73 -9.97
CA PHE A 134 12.47 10.37 -9.10
C PHE A 134 13.91 10.37 -9.67
N SER A 135 14.08 10.02 -10.96
CA SER A 135 15.40 9.95 -11.59
C SER A 135 16.05 11.33 -11.80
N ALA A 136 15.25 12.40 -11.87
CA ALA A 136 15.72 13.77 -12.03
C ALA A 136 15.71 14.53 -10.69
N PRO A 137 16.76 15.32 -10.37
CA PRO A 137 16.75 16.19 -9.20
C PRO A 137 15.59 17.20 -9.24
N SER A 138 14.89 17.37 -8.12
CA SER A 138 13.82 18.36 -7.98
C SER A 138 13.78 18.92 -6.57
N SER A 139 13.54 20.23 -6.44
CA SER A 139 13.30 20.89 -5.14
C SER A 139 11.99 20.45 -4.48
N TYR A 140 11.09 19.82 -5.23
CA TYR A 140 9.83 19.27 -4.74
C TYR A 140 9.95 17.80 -4.35
N ALA A 141 11.12 17.17 -4.50
CA ALA A 141 11.34 15.78 -4.13
C ALA A 141 12.31 15.66 -2.94
N HIS A 142 11.99 14.75 -2.02
CA HIS A 142 12.86 14.35 -0.93
C HIS A 142 12.98 12.83 -0.89
N HIS A 143 14.21 12.34 -0.93
CA HIS A 143 14.51 10.91 -0.95
C HIS A 143 14.82 10.45 0.48
N LEU A 144 14.08 9.45 0.95
CA LEU A 144 14.21 8.89 2.29
C LEU A 144 14.51 7.39 2.16
N ARG A 145 15.61 6.94 2.76
CA ARG A 145 15.94 5.51 2.81
C ARG A 145 15.36 4.90 4.07
N TYR A 146 14.63 3.80 3.93
CA TYR A 146 14.05 3.06 5.04
C TYR A 146 15.12 2.63 6.04
N GLU A 147 16.27 2.17 5.55
CA GLU A 147 17.38 1.68 6.36
C GLU A 147 17.97 2.79 7.24
N GLU A 148 18.09 4.00 6.72
CA GLU A 148 18.54 5.17 7.48
C GLU A 148 17.45 5.66 8.43
N MET A 149 16.19 5.66 7.98
CA MET A 149 15.04 6.05 8.79
C MET A 149 14.86 5.17 10.03
N VAL A 150 15.17 3.87 9.96
CA VAL A 150 15.08 2.99 11.15
C VAL A 150 16.33 3.03 12.03
N LYS A 151 17.51 3.33 11.47
CA LYS A 151 18.76 3.44 12.24
C LYS A 151 18.92 4.79 12.94
N HIS A 152 18.49 5.85 12.27
CA HIS A 152 18.66 7.23 12.69
C HIS A 152 17.34 8.01 12.55
N PRO A 153 16.25 7.57 13.21
CA PRO A 153 14.91 8.08 12.98
C PRO A 153 14.76 9.58 13.28
N GLU A 154 15.29 10.05 14.40
CA GLU A 154 15.25 11.48 14.77
C GLU A 154 15.91 12.36 13.70
N LEU A 155 17.12 11.98 13.26
CA LEU A 155 17.88 12.74 12.27
C LEU A 155 17.15 12.81 10.92
N GLU A 156 16.64 11.67 10.45
CA GLU A 156 15.93 11.61 9.17
C GLU A 156 14.58 12.36 9.23
N LEU A 157 13.86 12.31 10.37
CA LEU A 157 12.66 13.10 10.57
C LEU A 157 12.94 14.60 10.64
N GLN A 158 14.03 15.03 11.28
CA GLN A 158 14.43 16.44 11.28
C GLN A 158 14.70 16.96 9.86
N LYS A 159 15.41 16.18 9.03
CA LYS A 159 15.63 16.51 7.61
C LYS A 159 14.31 16.58 6.85
N LEU A 160 13.40 15.63 7.09
CA LEU A 160 12.10 15.59 6.44
C LEU A 160 11.23 16.78 6.85
N CYS A 161 11.18 17.12 8.15
CA CYS A 161 10.49 18.31 8.66
C CYS A 161 11.06 19.59 8.01
N GLY A 162 12.38 19.72 7.92
CA GLY A 162 13.03 20.83 7.23
C GLY A 162 12.63 20.93 5.75
N PHE A 163 12.60 19.80 5.03
CA PHE A 163 12.10 19.76 3.65
C PHE A 163 10.63 20.16 3.55
N LEU A 164 9.79 19.72 4.49
CA LEU A 164 8.37 20.08 4.53
C LEU A 164 8.13 21.53 4.97
N GLY A 165 9.11 22.18 5.60
CA GLY A 165 8.97 23.52 6.18
C GLY A 165 8.24 23.50 7.53
N LEU A 166 8.36 22.38 8.24
CA LEU A 166 7.77 22.15 9.56
C LEU A 166 8.86 22.16 10.64
N SER A 167 8.50 22.56 11.85
CA SER A 167 9.36 22.35 13.02
C SER A 167 9.34 20.86 13.42
N TYR A 168 10.49 20.31 13.77
CA TYR A 168 10.57 18.97 14.35
C TYR A 168 10.00 19.01 15.78
N GLU A 169 9.13 18.05 16.10
CA GLU A 169 8.60 17.82 17.43
C GLU A 169 9.38 16.68 18.09
N GLU A 170 9.92 16.92 19.28
CA GLU A 170 10.72 15.92 20.00
C GLU A 170 9.89 14.66 20.29
N GLY A 171 10.42 13.49 19.92
CA GLY A 171 9.73 12.23 20.10
C GLY A 171 8.76 11.88 18.96
N LEU A 172 8.78 12.58 17.82
CA LEU A 172 7.93 12.28 16.66
C LEU A 172 8.08 10.83 16.16
N GLU A 173 9.26 10.23 16.34
CA GLU A 173 9.53 8.83 16.03
C GLU A 173 8.83 7.83 16.95
N LYS A 174 8.36 8.25 18.14
CA LYS A 174 7.67 7.41 19.12
C LYS A 174 6.17 7.32 18.84
N TYR A 175 5.83 7.00 17.60
CA TYR A 175 4.44 6.94 17.11
C TYR A 175 3.54 5.99 17.92
N GLY A 176 4.11 5.01 18.61
CA GLY A 176 3.42 4.09 19.51
C GLY A 176 2.76 4.73 20.72
N GLU A 177 3.36 5.79 21.25
CA GLU A 177 2.87 6.48 22.44
C GLU A 177 1.54 7.21 22.19
N PHE A 178 1.23 7.43 20.91
CA PHE A 178 0.03 8.12 20.45
C PHE A 178 -1.04 7.16 19.89
N GLN A 179 -0.87 5.84 20.01
CA GLN A 179 -1.80 4.84 19.46
C GLN A 179 -3.22 4.97 20.02
N ASP A 180 -3.37 5.35 21.30
CA ASP A 180 -4.66 5.50 21.99
C ASP A 180 -5.31 6.88 21.77
N SER A 181 -4.79 7.70 20.85
CA SER A 181 -5.39 8.99 20.53
C SER A 181 -6.56 8.83 19.54
N ALA A 182 -7.57 9.70 19.65
CA ALA A 182 -8.69 9.73 18.72
C ALA A 182 -8.26 9.89 17.24
N LYS A 183 -7.08 10.49 16.98
CA LYS A 183 -6.50 10.62 15.64
C LYS A 183 -5.94 9.28 15.14
N SER A 184 -5.26 8.53 16.00
CA SER A 184 -4.74 7.19 15.70
C SER A 184 -5.87 6.18 15.51
N ASP A 185 -6.94 6.25 16.29
CA ASP A 185 -8.15 5.43 16.09
C ASP A 185 -8.74 5.60 14.69
N LEU A 186 -8.75 6.83 14.15
CA LEU A 186 -9.19 7.07 12.78
C LEU A 186 -8.26 6.41 11.75
N TYR A 187 -6.94 6.52 11.93
CA TYR A 187 -5.96 5.86 11.06
C TYR A 187 -6.14 4.33 11.06
N TYR A 188 -6.19 3.71 12.24
CA TYR A 188 -6.35 2.26 12.37
C TYR A 188 -7.73 1.76 11.95
N SER A 189 -8.80 2.56 12.14
CA SER A 189 -10.17 2.18 11.76
C SER A 189 -10.41 2.11 10.26
N MET A 190 -9.63 2.82 9.45
CA MET A 190 -9.71 2.70 7.98
C MET A 190 -9.29 1.29 7.50
N GLY A 191 -8.55 0.54 8.31
CA GLY A 191 -8.11 -0.83 8.00
C GLY A 191 -7.31 -0.88 6.70
N VAL A 192 -6.49 0.15 6.48
CA VAL A 192 -5.54 0.33 5.37
C VAL A 192 -4.18 0.64 5.99
N GLY A 193 -3.09 0.18 5.38
CA GLY A 193 -1.74 0.27 5.95
C GLY A 193 -1.20 -1.07 6.41
N ASP A 194 -0.02 -1.06 7.03
CA ASP A 194 0.65 -2.26 7.50
C ASP A 194 0.06 -2.70 8.86
N PRO A 195 -0.50 -3.92 8.98
CA PRO A 195 -1.06 -4.42 10.24
C PRO A 195 0.00 -4.57 11.35
N PHE A 196 1.29 -4.62 11.00
CA PHE A 196 2.36 -4.77 11.98
C PHE A 196 2.74 -3.46 12.67
N VAL A 197 2.40 -2.28 12.12
CA VAL A 197 2.77 -0.97 12.72
C VAL A 197 2.25 -0.83 14.15
N ALA A 198 1.04 -1.33 14.42
CA ALA A 198 0.46 -1.29 15.77
C ALA A 198 1.26 -2.09 16.82
N HIS A 199 2.11 -3.04 16.39
CA HIS A 199 2.89 -3.89 17.29
C HIS A 199 4.20 -3.25 17.76
N HIS A 200 4.55 -2.09 17.21
CA HIS A 200 5.82 -1.42 17.49
C HIS A 200 5.57 -0.01 18.02
N LYS A 201 6.39 0.41 18.99
CA LYS A 201 6.26 1.76 19.57
C LYS A 201 7.09 2.81 18.84
N GLU A 202 8.14 2.36 18.16
CA GLU A 202 9.14 3.19 17.50
C GLU A 202 9.77 2.36 16.37
N PRO A 203 10.53 3.00 15.45
CA PRO A 203 11.27 2.31 14.40
C PRO A 203 12.21 1.25 14.98
N HIS A 204 12.33 0.11 14.29
CA HIS A 204 13.08 -1.04 14.76
C HIS A 204 13.92 -1.66 13.64
N LEU A 205 15.01 -2.34 14.01
CA LEU A 205 16.00 -2.87 13.06
C LEU A 205 15.70 -4.29 12.55
N ASP A 206 14.76 -5.01 13.20
CA ASP A 206 14.54 -6.45 12.96
C ASP A 206 14.14 -6.77 11.51
N SER A 207 13.57 -5.79 10.81
CA SER A 207 13.06 -5.96 9.45
C SER A 207 14.13 -5.76 8.37
N LEU A 208 15.32 -5.23 8.70
CA LEU A 208 16.34 -4.83 7.70
C LEU A 208 16.87 -6.01 6.89
N HIS A 209 17.31 -7.07 7.59
CA HIS A 209 17.94 -8.23 6.96
C HIS A 209 17.01 -9.46 6.89
N SER A 210 15.73 -9.28 7.23
CA SER A 210 14.73 -10.35 7.27
C SER A 210 14.57 -11.11 5.94
N TRP A 211 14.94 -10.50 4.81
CA TRP A 211 14.90 -11.13 3.50
C TRP A 211 15.85 -12.32 3.37
N LYS A 212 16.97 -12.34 4.10
CA LYS A 212 17.96 -13.43 4.06
C LYS A 212 17.38 -14.75 4.59
N GLU A 213 16.45 -14.66 5.53
CA GLU A 213 15.79 -15.82 6.16
C GLU A 213 14.42 -16.11 5.55
N SER A 214 13.74 -15.08 5.05
CA SER A 214 12.36 -15.19 4.54
C SER A 214 12.28 -15.67 3.10
N LEU A 215 13.32 -15.42 2.30
CA LEU A 215 13.39 -15.80 0.89
C LEU A 215 14.31 -17.00 0.71
N ASP A 216 13.89 -17.94 -0.11
CA ASP A 216 14.77 -19.03 -0.56
C ASP A 216 15.71 -18.57 -1.68
N ARG A 217 16.73 -19.38 -1.97
CA ARG A 217 17.74 -19.07 -3.00
C ARG A 217 17.13 -18.82 -4.38
N GLU A 218 16.10 -19.59 -4.75
CA GLU A 218 15.44 -19.47 -6.04
C GLU A 218 14.62 -18.17 -6.11
N GLU A 219 13.94 -17.81 -5.03
CA GLU A 219 13.20 -16.54 -4.90
C GLU A 219 14.15 -15.34 -5.06
N ILE A 220 15.28 -15.33 -4.34
CA ILE A 220 16.28 -14.25 -4.46
C ILE A 220 16.78 -14.17 -5.91
N GLU A 221 17.17 -15.31 -6.49
CA GLU A 221 17.69 -15.34 -7.86
C GLU A 221 16.67 -14.84 -8.87
N MET A 222 15.44 -15.37 -8.84
CA MET A 222 14.38 -14.99 -9.77
C MET A 222 14.07 -13.50 -9.68
N TYR A 223 13.91 -12.96 -8.47
CA TYR A 223 13.56 -11.55 -8.31
C TYR A 223 14.67 -10.62 -8.79
N THR A 224 15.92 -10.91 -8.42
CA THR A 224 17.05 -10.08 -8.81
C THR A 224 17.28 -10.11 -10.32
N ARG A 225 17.02 -11.25 -10.99
CA ARG A 225 17.02 -11.32 -12.46
C ARG A 225 15.94 -10.43 -13.09
N VAL A 226 14.74 -10.39 -12.51
CA VAL A 226 13.65 -9.53 -13.01
C VAL A 226 14.04 -8.06 -12.94
N LEU A 227 14.61 -7.61 -11.82
CA LEU A 227 14.94 -6.21 -11.60
C LEU A 227 16.25 -5.76 -12.28
N GLY A 228 17.19 -6.68 -12.52
CA GLY A 228 18.51 -6.36 -13.06
C GLY A 228 19.43 -5.70 -12.03
N ALA A 229 20.74 -5.91 -12.16
CA ALA A 229 21.76 -5.40 -11.23
C ALA A 229 21.84 -3.86 -11.24
N LYS A 230 21.57 -3.22 -12.39
CA LYS A 230 21.64 -1.76 -12.53
C LYS A 230 20.71 -1.05 -11.55
N LEU A 231 19.47 -1.54 -11.39
CA LEU A 231 18.50 -0.94 -10.47
C LEU A 231 19.01 -0.96 -9.02
N PHE A 232 19.65 -2.05 -8.59
CA PHE A 232 20.22 -2.12 -7.24
C PHE A 232 21.36 -1.13 -7.06
N HIS A 233 22.25 -0.99 -8.04
CA HIS A 233 23.33 -0.01 -8.00
C HIS A 233 22.80 1.42 -7.92
N ASP A 234 21.85 1.77 -8.80
CA ASP A 234 21.30 3.13 -8.90
C ASP A 234 20.47 3.51 -7.66
N LEU A 235 19.84 2.53 -7.01
CA LEU A 235 19.13 2.72 -5.73
C LEU A 235 20.05 2.70 -4.49
N GLY A 236 21.36 2.42 -4.66
CA GLY A 236 22.33 2.37 -3.56
C GLY A 236 22.28 1.09 -2.72
N TYR A 237 21.89 -0.04 -3.33
CA TYR A 237 21.84 -1.39 -2.73
C TYR A 237 22.86 -2.36 -3.36
N SER A 238 24.04 -1.85 -3.71
CA SER A 238 25.14 -2.66 -4.27
C SER A 238 25.60 -3.77 -3.31
N GLU A 239 25.65 -3.48 -2.00
CA GLU A 239 26.08 -4.46 -0.99
C GLU A 239 25.08 -5.62 -0.87
N GLU A 240 23.78 -5.33 -0.92
CA GLU A 240 22.74 -6.35 -0.89
C GLU A 240 22.68 -7.15 -2.19
N LEU A 241 23.00 -6.53 -3.32
CA LEU A 241 23.19 -7.24 -4.58
C LEU A 241 24.36 -8.23 -4.49
N GLU A 242 25.53 -7.81 -3.97
CA GLU A 242 26.68 -8.70 -3.77
C GLU A 242 26.35 -9.86 -2.83
N GLU A 243 25.60 -9.60 -1.76
CA GLU A 243 25.13 -10.64 -0.85
C GLU A 243 24.18 -11.61 -1.56
N ALA A 244 23.26 -11.11 -2.37
CA ALA A 244 22.38 -11.95 -3.19
C ALA A 244 23.21 -12.82 -4.15
N GLN A 245 24.28 -12.29 -4.75
CA GLN A 245 25.20 -13.06 -5.60
C GLN A 245 25.94 -14.14 -4.79
N ARG A 246 26.37 -13.86 -3.55
CA ARG A 246 26.99 -14.86 -2.67
C ARG A 246 26.02 -16.00 -2.30
N ILE A 247 24.78 -15.68 -1.95
CA ILE A 247 23.75 -16.66 -1.58
C ILE A 247 23.36 -17.52 -2.77
N THR A 248 23.19 -16.90 -3.95
CA THR A 248 22.71 -17.57 -5.16
C THR A 248 23.82 -18.21 -5.97
N GLY A 249 25.07 -17.81 -5.79
CA GLY A 249 26.20 -18.22 -6.63
C GLY A 249 26.10 -17.73 -8.08
N VAL A 250 25.22 -16.76 -8.36
CA VAL A 250 24.92 -16.26 -9.70
C VAL A 250 25.41 -14.82 -9.84
N GLN A 251 26.05 -14.51 -10.96
CA GLN A 251 26.30 -13.14 -11.39
C GLN A 251 25.09 -12.62 -12.19
N PHE A 252 24.45 -11.57 -11.69
CA PHE A 252 23.25 -10.99 -12.30
C PHE A 252 23.60 -10.04 -13.46
N GLN A 253 22.76 -10.02 -14.49
CA GLN A 253 22.91 -9.09 -15.61
C GLN A 253 22.54 -7.67 -15.19
N MET A 254 23.14 -6.67 -15.84
CA MET A 254 22.85 -5.25 -15.55
C MET A 254 21.41 -4.88 -15.89
N GLU A 255 20.95 -5.30 -17.05
CA GLU A 255 19.61 -4.97 -17.54
C GLU A 255 18.54 -5.85 -16.87
N PRO A 256 17.34 -5.31 -16.64
CA PRO A 256 16.19 -6.08 -16.15
C PRO A 256 15.65 -7.04 -17.20
N ASP A 257 14.76 -7.94 -16.77
CA ASP A 257 13.96 -8.78 -17.65
C ASP A 257 12.91 -7.93 -18.39
N ARG A 258 13.32 -7.39 -19.55
CA ARG A 258 12.48 -6.48 -20.36
C ARG A 258 11.20 -7.14 -20.83
N GLU A 259 11.25 -8.40 -21.26
CA GLU A 259 10.07 -9.12 -21.76
C GLU A 259 9.02 -9.26 -20.66
N LEU A 260 9.44 -9.61 -19.44
CA LEU A 260 8.53 -9.69 -18.30
C LEU A 260 7.97 -8.31 -17.94
N LEU A 261 8.80 -7.26 -17.91
CA LEU A 261 8.34 -5.91 -17.58
C LEU A 261 7.36 -5.36 -18.63
N GLU A 262 7.59 -5.59 -19.91
CA GLU A 262 6.66 -5.22 -20.98
C GLU A 262 5.32 -5.97 -20.82
N LEU A 263 5.37 -7.27 -20.53
CA LEU A 263 4.18 -8.07 -20.26
C LEU A 263 3.40 -7.53 -19.06
N ARG A 264 4.08 -7.21 -17.95
CA ARG A 264 3.42 -6.67 -16.74
C ARG A 264 2.88 -5.26 -16.97
N THR A 265 3.58 -4.44 -17.73
CA THR A 265 3.10 -3.10 -18.14
C THR A 265 1.82 -3.21 -18.92
N LYS A 266 1.78 -4.11 -19.91
CA LYS A 266 0.58 -4.35 -20.71
C LYS A 266 -0.59 -4.84 -19.85
N GLN A 267 -0.35 -5.81 -18.96
CA GLN A 267 -1.40 -6.30 -18.05
C GLN A 267 -1.94 -5.22 -17.12
N LEU A 268 -1.07 -4.35 -16.60
CA LEU A 268 -1.49 -3.23 -15.76
C LEU A 268 -2.30 -2.23 -16.59
N ALA A 269 -1.87 -1.92 -17.83
CA ALA A 269 -2.61 -1.04 -18.75
C ALA A 269 -4.00 -1.63 -19.07
N ASP A 270 -4.08 -2.91 -19.42
CA ASP A 270 -5.34 -3.59 -19.72
C ASP A 270 -6.29 -3.62 -18.50
N ALA A 271 -5.76 -3.83 -17.30
CA ALA A 271 -6.56 -3.88 -16.08
C ALA A 271 -7.04 -2.50 -15.59
N SER A 272 -6.28 -1.45 -15.91
CA SER A 272 -6.54 -0.07 -15.46
C SER A 272 -7.29 0.78 -16.48
N GLY A 273 -7.09 0.49 -17.76
CA GLY A 273 -7.42 1.40 -18.86
C GLY A 273 -6.45 2.58 -19.00
N CYS A 274 -5.43 2.70 -18.15
CA CYS A 274 -4.50 3.82 -18.18
C CYS A 274 -3.49 3.72 -19.32
N VAL A 275 -3.11 4.90 -19.82
CA VAL A 275 -1.98 5.08 -20.74
C VAL A 275 -0.99 5.96 -20.01
N TRP A 276 0.23 5.46 -19.83
CA TRP A 276 1.28 6.18 -19.14
C TRP A 276 2.34 6.70 -20.10
N LYS A 277 3.02 7.76 -19.69
CA LYS A 277 4.21 8.24 -20.38
C LYS A 277 5.40 7.36 -19.99
N GLU A 278 6.15 6.91 -20.99
CA GLU A 278 7.37 6.14 -20.78
C GLU A 278 8.43 7.03 -20.12
N HIS A 279 9.13 6.51 -19.12
CA HIS A 279 10.14 7.24 -18.33
C HIS A 279 9.67 8.61 -17.83
N TYR A 280 8.41 8.68 -17.36
CA TYR A 280 7.85 9.93 -16.84
C TYR A 280 8.61 10.39 -15.60
N GLN A 281 9.17 11.60 -15.66
CA GLN A 281 9.87 12.27 -14.58
C GLN A 281 8.94 13.29 -13.90
N LEU A 282 9.09 13.46 -12.58
CA LEU A 282 8.38 14.45 -11.79
C LEU A 282 8.34 15.82 -12.48
N GLN A 283 7.14 16.32 -12.70
CA GLN A 283 6.90 17.66 -13.24
C GLN A 283 6.38 18.57 -12.12
N SER A 284 7.07 19.69 -11.88
CA SER A 284 6.60 20.76 -11.01
C SER A 284 6.54 22.05 -11.82
N ASN A 285 5.37 22.68 -11.91
CA ASN A 285 5.20 23.96 -12.61
C ASN A 285 4.62 25.03 -11.65
N PRO A 286 5.46 25.81 -10.96
CA PRO A 286 5.01 26.89 -10.08
C PRO A 286 4.44 28.11 -10.84
N GLY A 287 4.48 28.11 -12.18
CA GLY A 287 4.08 29.24 -13.02
C GLY A 287 2.69 29.14 -13.66
N SER A 288 1.94 28.05 -13.44
CA SER A 288 0.55 27.99 -13.91
C SER A 288 -0.27 29.05 -13.17
N PRO A 289 -1.13 29.83 -13.86
CA PRO A 289 -1.96 30.82 -13.20
C PRO A 289 -2.67 30.15 -12.02
N ARG A 290 -2.59 30.78 -10.85
CA ARG A 290 -3.64 30.63 -9.85
C ARG A 290 -4.88 31.17 -10.55
N ASP A 291 -5.57 30.33 -11.32
CA ASP A 291 -6.97 30.58 -11.54
C ASP A 291 -7.55 30.51 -10.14
N ASP A 292 -7.77 31.70 -9.58
CA ASP A 292 -8.62 31.94 -8.43
C ASP A 292 -10.00 31.41 -8.83
N MET A 293 -10.12 30.08 -8.86
CA MET A 293 -11.34 29.39 -8.52
C MET A 293 -11.57 29.76 -7.06
N SER A 294 -12.09 30.97 -6.86
CA SER A 294 -12.71 31.40 -5.63
C SER A 294 -13.81 30.38 -5.38
N LEU A 295 -13.48 29.33 -4.62
CA LEU A 295 -14.47 28.48 -3.99
C LEU A 295 -15.38 29.46 -3.24
N PRO A 296 -16.69 29.49 -3.54
CA PRO A 296 -17.62 30.39 -2.85
C PRO A 296 -17.35 30.31 -1.36
N GLU A 297 -17.26 31.45 -0.66
CA GLU A 297 -17.08 31.51 0.79
C GLU A 297 -18.04 30.51 1.43
N LEU A 298 -17.50 29.34 1.79
CA LEU A 298 -18.29 28.30 2.36
C LEU A 298 -18.70 28.83 3.74
N GLN A 299 -20.00 28.87 4.02
CA GLN A 299 -20.53 29.07 5.36
C GLN A 299 -20.08 27.89 6.23
N GLN A 300 -18.84 27.91 6.74
CA GLN A 300 -18.10 26.70 7.11
C GLN A 300 -17.69 26.57 8.59
N SER A 301 -18.11 27.47 9.48
CA SER A 301 -17.68 27.38 10.89
C SER A 301 -18.50 26.40 11.76
N VAL A 302 -19.72 26.03 11.35
CA VAL A 302 -20.59 25.10 12.13
C VAL A 302 -20.43 23.64 11.67
N ASN A 303 -19.76 23.38 10.54
CA ASN A 303 -19.82 22.09 9.85
C ASN A 303 -18.57 21.19 10.03
N ALA A 304 -17.47 21.71 10.60
CA ALA A 304 -16.22 20.96 10.73
C ALA A 304 -16.31 19.78 11.71
N GLN A 305 -16.90 20.00 12.88
CA GLN A 305 -17.16 18.92 13.87
C GLN A 305 -18.15 17.89 13.33
N GLN A 306 -19.18 18.34 12.62
CA GLN A 306 -20.16 17.45 12.00
C GLN A 306 -19.53 16.60 10.89
N LEU A 307 -18.66 17.19 10.07
CA LEU A 307 -17.90 16.47 9.05
C LEU A 307 -16.94 15.45 9.68
N GLN A 308 -16.23 15.82 10.74
CA GLN A 308 -15.35 14.92 11.48
C GLN A 308 -16.14 13.72 12.04
N LEU A 309 -17.29 13.97 12.67
CA LEU A 309 -18.17 12.92 13.17
C LEU A 309 -18.69 12.01 12.06
N GLN A 310 -19.05 12.56 10.89
CA GLN A 310 -19.49 11.77 9.74
C GLN A 310 -18.37 10.88 9.17
N ILE A 311 -17.14 11.40 9.09
CA ILE A 311 -15.96 10.63 8.66
C ILE A 311 -15.71 9.49 9.63
N THR A 312 -15.70 9.79 10.94
CA THR A 312 -15.52 8.78 12.00
C THR A 312 -16.62 7.72 11.96
N LEU A 313 -17.88 8.12 11.79
CA LEU A 313 -19.01 7.20 11.71
C LEU A 313 -18.89 6.26 10.50
N ARG A 314 -18.54 6.78 9.32
CA ARG A 314 -18.29 5.96 8.12
C ARG A 314 -17.11 4.99 8.31
N ALA A 315 -16.04 5.41 9.00
CA ALA A 315 -14.91 4.55 9.30
C ALA A 315 -15.29 3.41 10.25
N LEU A 316 -16.08 3.71 11.29
CA LEU A 316 -16.62 2.73 12.22
C LEU A 316 -17.58 1.74 11.55
N GLU A 317 -18.48 2.22 10.67
CA GLU A 317 -19.38 1.35 9.89
C GLU A 317 -18.60 0.36 9.03
N ARG A 318 -17.56 0.81 8.33
CA ARG A 318 -16.69 -0.06 7.53
C ARG A 318 -15.95 -1.09 8.39
N ARG A 319 -15.50 -0.70 9.59
CA ARG A 319 -14.86 -1.63 10.55
C ARG A 319 -15.85 -2.68 11.02
N LEU A 320 -17.07 -2.28 11.34
CA LEU A 320 -18.16 -3.19 11.74
C LEU A 320 -18.45 -4.19 10.62
N GLU A 321 -18.55 -3.73 9.37
CA GLU A 321 -18.75 -4.59 8.20
C GLU A 321 -17.60 -5.61 8.04
N LYS A 322 -16.34 -5.16 8.10
CA LYS A 322 -15.17 -6.05 8.07
C LYS A 322 -15.20 -7.08 9.20
N SER A 323 -15.51 -6.65 10.42
CA SER A 323 -15.65 -7.53 11.58
C SER A 323 -16.73 -8.59 11.39
N TYR A 324 -17.86 -8.25 10.78
CA TYR A 324 -18.91 -9.21 10.47
C TYR A 324 -18.47 -10.23 9.41
N VAL A 325 -17.76 -9.78 8.37
CA VAL A 325 -17.20 -10.67 7.35
C VAL A 325 -16.19 -11.64 7.97
N GLU A 326 -15.32 -11.15 8.85
CA GLU A 326 -14.34 -11.97 9.57
C GLU A 326 -15.02 -12.96 10.53
N GLN A 327 -16.04 -12.52 11.28
CA GLN A 327 -16.82 -13.39 12.15
C GLN A 327 -17.47 -14.54 11.36
N ARG A 328 -18.08 -14.25 10.19
CA ARG A 328 -18.64 -15.29 9.31
C ARG A 328 -17.56 -16.25 8.81
N ARG A 329 -16.38 -15.74 8.44
CA ARG A 329 -15.24 -16.56 8.02
C ARG A 329 -14.79 -17.50 9.13
N LEU A 330 -14.63 -17.00 10.35
CA LEU A 330 -14.23 -17.79 11.52
C LEU A 330 -15.29 -18.83 11.87
N GLN A 331 -16.58 -18.48 11.81
CA GLN A 331 -17.68 -19.44 11.97
C GLN A 331 -17.62 -20.57 10.95
N SER A 332 -17.41 -20.25 9.67
CA SER A 332 -17.27 -21.25 8.60
C SER A 332 -16.04 -22.15 8.82
N GLN A 333 -14.91 -21.60 9.27
CA GLN A 333 -13.72 -22.38 9.62
C GLN A 333 -13.97 -23.29 10.84
N LEU A 334 -14.70 -22.82 11.84
CA LEU A 334 -15.06 -23.58 13.03
C LEU A 334 -16.01 -24.74 12.65
N GLU A 335 -16.95 -24.51 11.74
CA GLU A 335 -17.79 -25.58 11.18
C GLU A 335 -16.99 -26.60 10.38
N ALA A 336 -16.09 -26.15 9.50
CA ALA A 336 -15.24 -27.03 8.71
C ALA A 336 -14.31 -27.88 9.59
N THR A 337 -13.72 -27.29 10.65
CA THR A 337 -12.89 -28.01 11.62
C THR A 337 -13.72 -28.98 12.46
N ARG A 338 -14.93 -28.60 12.92
CA ARG A 338 -15.88 -29.52 13.57
C ARG A 338 -16.24 -30.69 12.67
N GLN A 339 -16.49 -30.46 11.38
CA GLN A 339 -16.77 -31.52 10.42
C GLN A 339 -15.56 -32.45 10.21
N LYS A 340 -14.35 -31.89 10.11
CA LYS A 340 -13.10 -32.70 10.06
C LYS A 340 -12.95 -33.54 11.33
N ILE A 341 -13.13 -32.96 12.52
CA ILE A 341 -13.09 -33.69 13.79
C ILE A 341 -14.15 -34.80 13.82
N LYS A 342 -15.39 -34.53 13.37
CA LYS A 342 -16.44 -35.55 13.28
C LYS A 342 -16.04 -36.71 12.35
N ARG A 343 -15.45 -36.41 11.19
CA ARG A 343 -14.96 -37.44 10.24
C ARG A 343 -13.83 -38.27 10.85
N VAL A 344 -12.85 -37.63 11.50
CA VAL A 344 -11.76 -38.35 12.18
C VAL A 344 -12.31 -39.24 13.31
N LYS A 345 -13.23 -38.72 14.14
CA LYS A 345 -13.90 -39.52 15.19
C LYS A 345 -14.69 -40.70 14.62
N ALA A 346 -15.29 -40.55 13.44
CA ALA A 346 -16.03 -41.63 12.77
C ALA A 346 -15.10 -42.70 12.14
N MET A 347 -13.85 -42.36 11.81
CA MET A 347 -12.86 -43.30 11.26
C MET A 347 -12.10 -44.10 12.33
N ILE A 348 -12.17 -43.70 13.60
CA ILE A 348 -11.50 -44.42 14.70
C ILE A 348 -12.43 -45.51 15.23
N PRO A 349 -12.11 -46.82 15.10
CA PRO A 349 -13.05 -47.92 15.37
C PRO A 349 -13.51 -48.07 16.83
N PHE A 350 -12.96 -47.26 17.75
CA PHE A 350 -13.25 -47.31 19.19
C PHE A 350 -13.39 -45.92 19.83
N GLY A 351 -13.56 -44.85 19.04
CA GLY A 351 -13.53 -43.46 19.52
C GLY A 351 -14.57 -43.12 20.60
N ASN A 352 -15.75 -43.74 20.53
CA ASN A 352 -16.81 -43.54 21.52
C ASN A 352 -16.60 -44.35 22.81
N GLN A 353 -15.81 -45.44 22.77
CA GLN A 353 -15.50 -46.25 23.96
C GLN A 353 -14.34 -45.65 24.77
N LEU A 354 -13.36 -45.04 24.10
CA LEU A 354 -12.25 -44.35 24.76
C LEU A 354 -12.68 -43.09 25.53
N SER A 355 -13.68 -42.33 25.05
CA SER A 355 -14.18 -41.18 25.83
C SER A 355 -14.96 -41.60 27.09
N HIS A 356 -15.58 -42.79 27.06
CA HIS A 356 -16.31 -43.34 28.21
C HIS A 356 -15.36 -43.91 29.28
N LEU A 357 -14.21 -44.46 28.86
CA LEU A 357 -13.12 -44.88 29.75
C LEU A 357 -12.39 -43.68 30.37
N ALA A 358 -12.17 -42.60 29.60
CA ALA A 358 -11.53 -41.39 30.12
C ALA A 358 -12.41 -40.63 31.13
N SER A 359 -13.73 -40.57 30.92
CA SER A 359 -14.66 -39.93 31.86
C SER A 359 -14.84 -40.74 33.15
N THR A 360 -14.83 -42.07 33.07
CA THR A 360 -14.88 -42.95 34.26
C THR A 360 -13.58 -42.93 35.07
N TYR A 361 -12.42 -42.80 34.42
CA TYR A 361 -11.13 -42.68 35.11
C TYR A 361 -10.95 -41.32 35.81
N LEU A 362 -11.48 -40.23 35.24
CA LEU A 362 -11.44 -38.90 35.85
C LEU A 362 -12.44 -38.70 36.99
N ILE A 363 -13.56 -39.43 37.00
CA ILE A 363 -14.57 -39.36 38.07
C ILE A 363 -14.24 -40.36 39.21
N GLY A 364 -13.50 -41.44 38.93
CA GLY A 364 -13.09 -42.44 39.94
C GLY A 364 -11.94 -42.03 40.87
N GLY A 365 -11.27 -40.89 40.62
CA GLY A 365 -10.11 -40.43 41.39
C GLY A 365 -10.42 -39.61 42.66
N LYS A 366 -11.69 -39.43 43.03
CA LYS A 366 -12.08 -38.76 44.28
C LYS A 366 -13.07 -39.61 45.07
N LYS A 367 -12.54 -40.55 45.87
CA LYS A 367 -12.98 -40.85 47.24
C LYS A 367 -12.08 -41.93 47.85
N ARG A 368 -11.55 -41.62 49.03
CA ARG A 368 -11.08 -42.62 50.01
C ARG A 368 -12.23 -43.53 50.42
#